data_AF-B2AEV4-F1
#
_entry.id   AF-B2AEV4-F1
#
_cell.length_a   1.000
_cell.length_b   1.000
_cell.length_c   1.000
_cell.angle_alpha   90.00
_cell.angle_beta   90.00
_cell.angle_gamma   90.00
#
_symmetry.space_group_name_H-M   'P 1'
#
loop_
_entity.id
_entity.type
_entity.pdbx_description
1 polymer ?
#
loop_
_entity_poly.entity_id
_entity_poly.type
_entity_poly.pdbx_seq_one_letter_code
_entity_poly.pdbx_strand_id
1 'polypeptide(L)' 'MGMLFDVHKPIIDRFGRYPYLNGITGRDANDGEEKWLEEINHFAEADEESVRRVREDVKAGRWSPLGTDTPR' A
#
# COMPACT_ATOMS: atom_id res chain seq x y z
N MET A 1 -21.54 9.28 -7.61
CA MET A 1 -20.58 10.06 -6.82
C MET A 1 -20.46 9.37 -5.48
N GLY A 2 -19.33 8.73 -5.18
CA GLY A 2 -19.08 8.12 -3.87
C GLY A 2 -18.22 9.07 -3.03
N MET A 3 -18.56 9.27 -1.76
CA MET A 3 -17.72 10.07 -0.87
C MET A 3 -16.49 9.27 -0.47
N LEU A 4 -15.38 9.94 -0.16
CA LEU A 4 -14.13 9.31 0.28
C LEU A 4 -14.38 8.23 1.34
N PHE A 5 -15.20 8.52 2.35
CA PHE A 5 -15.49 7.58 3.43
C PHE A 5 -16.35 6.39 3.00
N ASP A 6 -17.19 6.52 1.98
CA ASP A 6 -18.01 5.39 1.48
C ASP A 6 -17.12 4.30 0.85
N VAL A 7 -15.96 4.68 0.33
CA VAL A 7 -14.99 3.75 -0.28
C VAL A 7 -13.97 3.24 0.75
N HIS A 8 -13.45 4.12 1.61
CA HIS A 8 -12.39 3.74 2.54
C HIS A 8 -12.90 3.03 3.81
N LYS A 9 -14.09 3.41 4.32
CA LYS A 9 -14.61 2.86 5.58
C LYS A 9 -14.87 1.35 5.51
N PRO A 10 -15.48 0.78 4.45
CA PRO A 10 -15.72 -0.67 4.39
C PRO A 10 -14.44 -1.52 4.45
N ILE A 11 -13.33 -1.02 3.89
CA ILE A 11 -12.03 -1.72 3.94
C ILE A 11 -11.53 -1.79 5.39
N ILE A 12 -11.57 -0.67 6.11
CA ILE A 12 -11.20 -0.62 7.53
C ILE A 12 -12.16 -1.43 8.39
N ASP A 13 -13.47 -1.34 8.17
CA ASP A 13 -14.44 -2.11 8.94
C ASP A 13 -14.25 -3.63 8.73
N ARG A 14 -13.80 -4.07 7.54
CA ARG A 14 -13.53 -5.49 7.22
C ARG A 14 -12.19 -5.99 7.77
N PHE A 15 -11.10 -5.21 7.61
CA PHE A 15 -9.74 -5.69 7.88
C PHE A 15 -9.07 -5.01 9.09
N GLY A 16 -9.66 -3.95 9.64
CA GLY A 16 -9.07 -3.11 10.69
C GLY A 16 -7.89 -2.25 10.22
N ARG A 17 -7.48 -2.38 8.96
CA ARG A 17 -6.33 -1.73 8.32
C ARG A 17 -6.51 -1.71 6.81
N TYR A 18 -5.59 -1.07 6.09
CA TYR A 18 -5.54 -1.11 4.63
C TYR A 18 -4.59 -2.21 4.17
N PRO A 19 -5.09 -3.31 3.56
CA PRO A 19 -4.25 -4.42 3.12
C PRO A 19 -3.23 -4.03 2.06
N TYR A 20 -3.59 -3.11 1.15
CA TYR A 20 -2.69 -2.64 0.09
C TYR A 20 -1.46 -1.85 0.59
N LEU A 21 -1.40 -1.51 1.89
CA LEU A 21 -0.22 -0.92 2.52
C LEU A 21 0.70 -1.95 3.19
N ASN A 22 0.37 -3.24 3.12
CA ASN A 22 1.11 -4.30 3.80
C ASN A 22 2.57 -4.37 3.33
N GLY A 23 2.83 -4.30 2.02
CA GLY A 23 4.19 -4.24 1.47
C GLY A 23 5.01 -3.08 2.05
N ILE A 24 4.47 -1.86 2.00
CA ILE A 24 5.11 -0.64 2.52
C ILE A 24 5.38 -0.73 4.02
N THR A 25 4.41 -1.21 4.79
CA THR A 25 4.50 -1.31 6.26
C THR A 25 5.25 -2.55 6.73
N GLY A 26 5.63 -3.44 5.83
CA GLY A 26 6.33 -4.69 6.13
C GLY A 26 5.49 -5.70 6.90
N ARG A 27 4.17 -5.69 6.69
CA ARG A 27 3.24 -6.67 7.27
C ARG A 27 2.94 -7.77 6.28
N ASP A 28 2.75 -8.97 6.79
CA ASP A 28 2.22 -10.06 5.99
C ASP A 28 0.69 -9.93 5.86
N ALA A 29 0.18 -10.26 4.67
CA ALA A 29 -1.24 -10.40 4.44
C ALA A 29 -1.74 -11.71 5.07
N ASN A 30 -2.99 -11.71 5.54
CA ASN A 30 -3.69 -12.96 5.84
C ASN A 30 -4.48 -13.44 4.60
N ASP A 31 -4.94 -14.70 4.60
CA ASP A 31 -5.67 -15.31 3.49
C ASP A 31 -6.85 -14.46 2.98
N GLY A 32 -7.56 -13.78 3.89
CA GLY A 32 -8.70 -12.93 3.54
C GLY A 32 -8.28 -11.60 2.89
N GLU A 33 -7.12 -11.08 3.27
CA GLU A 33 -6.50 -9.90 2.66
C GLU A 33 -5.91 -10.25 1.28
N GLU A 34 -5.20 -11.37 1.15
CA GLU A 34 -4.63 -11.84 -0.12
C GLU A 34 -5.72 -12.01 -1.18
N LYS A 35 -6.78 -12.76 -0.84
CA LYS A 35 -7.91 -12.96 -1.74
C LYS A 35 -8.57 -11.64 -2.15
N TRP A 36 -8.69 -10.70 -1.23
CA TRP A 36 -9.29 -9.39 -1.54
C TRP A 36 -8.39 -8.56 -2.45
N LEU A 37 -7.06 -8.61 -2.26
CA LEU A 37 -6.09 -7.96 -3.14
C LEU A 37 -6.17 -8.52 -4.57
N GLU A 38 -6.31 -9.85 -4.71
CA GLU A 38 -6.56 -10.50 -6.00
C GLU A 38 -7.88 -10.05 -6.64
N GLU A 39 -8.98 -9.99 -5.87
CA GLU A 39 -10.31 -9.55 -6.35
C GLU A 39 -10.29 -8.13 -6.92
N ILE A 40 -9.47 -7.24 -6.34
CA ILE A 40 -9.31 -5.86 -6.81
C ILE A 40 -8.18 -5.71 -7.83
N ASN A 41 -7.60 -6.83 -8.31
CA ASN A 41 -6.46 -6.88 -9.24
C ASN A 41 -5.28 -6.01 -8.77
N HIS A 42 -5.00 -6.02 -7.47
CA HIS A 42 -3.87 -5.33 -6.85
C HIS A 42 -3.81 -3.81 -7.14
N PHE A 43 -4.92 -3.16 -7.55
CA PHE A 43 -4.89 -1.79 -8.12
C PHE A 43 -4.32 -0.72 -7.19
N ALA A 44 -4.43 -0.94 -5.88
CA ALA A 44 -4.03 0.01 -4.84
C ALA A 44 -2.66 -0.30 -4.24
N GLU A 45 -2.04 -1.40 -4.65
CA GLU A 45 -0.71 -1.78 -4.17
C GLU A 45 0.38 -0.96 -4.85
N ALA A 46 1.40 -0.64 -4.07
CA ALA A 46 2.63 -0.11 -4.61
C ALA A 46 3.42 -1.24 -5.27
N ASP A 47 4.12 -0.93 -6.35
CA ASP A 47 5.07 -1.86 -6.97
C ASP A 47 6.25 -2.18 -6.02
N GLU A 48 6.95 -3.28 -6.33
CA GLU A 48 8.05 -3.78 -5.49
C GLU A 48 9.19 -2.77 -5.30
N GLU A 49 9.49 -1.95 -6.33
CA GLU A 49 10.55 -0.94 -6.24
C GLU A 49 10.14 0.17 -5.27
N SER A 50 8.91 0.67 -5.40
CA SER A 50 8.34 1.65 -4.48
C SER A 50 8.32 1.13 -3.04
N VAL A 51 7.89 -0.12 -2.83
CA VAL A 51 7.91 -0.76 -1.50
C VAL A 51 9.32 -0.80 -0.92
N ARG A 52 10.31 -1.26 -1.71
CA ARG A 52 11.72 -1.32 -1.28
C ARG A 52 12.23 0.06 -0.89
N ARG A 53 12.04 1.06 -1.74
CA ARG A 53 12.50 2.44 -1.50
C ARG A 53 11.91 3.04 -0.23
N VAL A 54 10.60 2.90 -0.04
CA VAL A 54 9.94 3.43 1.17
C VAL A 54 10.47 2.75 2.42
N ARG A 55 10.69 1.43 2.41
CA ARG A 55 11.25 0.71 3.56
C ARG A 55 12.69 1.12 3.86
N GLU A 56 13.52 1.33 2.85
CA GLU A 56 14.89 1.83 3.02
C GLU A 56 14.93 3.23 3.62
N ASP A 57 14.03 4.11 3.17
CA ASP A 57 13.89 5.48 3.67
C ASP A 57 13.45 5.51 5.13
N VAL A 58 12.42 4.73 5.47
CA VAL A 58 11.95 4.57 6.85
C VAL A 58 13.09 4.04 7.74
N LYS A 59 13.84 3.02 7.29
CA LYS A 59 14.96 2.45 8.04
C LYS A 59 16.09 3.46 8.27
N ALA A 60 16.35 4.33 7.30
CA ALA A 60 17.40 5.34 7.38
C ALA A 60 16.93 6.67 8.02
N GLY A 61 15.66 6.78 8.40
CA GLY A 61 15.11 8.02 8.96
C GLY A 61 15.16 9.20 7.99
N ARG A 62 15.06 8.92 6.68
CA ARG A 62 15.17 9.92 5.61
C ARG A 62 13.89 9.95 4.79
N TRP A 63 13.67 11.04 4.08
CA TRP A 63 12.57 11.20 3.13
C TRP A 63 13.15 11.56 1.77
N SER A 64 13.23 10.60 0.86
CA SER A 64 13.73 10.86 -0.49
C SER A 64 12.71 11.68 -1.30
N PRO A 65 13.16 12.59 -2.17
CA PRO A 65 12.26 13.33 -3.05
C PRO A 65 11.45 12.41 -3.98
N LEU A 66 10.22 12.82 -4.28
CA LEU A 66 9.41 12.15 -5.29
C LEU A 66 9.90 12.56 -6.69
N GLY A 67 10.34 11.60 -7.51
CA GLY A 67 10.48 11.77 -8.95
C GLY A 67 11.76 12.42 -9.49
N THR A 68 12.86 12.49 -8.72
CA THR A 68 14.15 13.00 -9.23
C THR A 68 15.10 11.93 -9.75
N ASP A 69 14.77 10.65 -9.54
CA ASP A 69 15.73 9.54 -9.69
C ASP A 69 15.46 8.66 -10.92
N THR A 70 14.45 8.97 -11.72
CA THR A 70 14.20 8.31 -13.01
C THR A 70 15.04 9.00 -14.11
N PRO A 71 15.96 8.29 -14.79
CA PRO A 71 16.54 8.80 -16.03
C PRO A 71 15.40 9.07 -17.02
N ARG A 72 15.39 10.25 -17.63
CA ARG A 72 14.52 10.54 -18.78
C ARG A 72 14.84 9.65 -19.97
#